data_AF-A0A932DGT7-F1
#
_entry.id   AF-A0A932DGT7-F1
#
_cell.length_a   1.000
_cell.length_b   1.000
_cell.length_c   1.000
_cell.angle_alpha   90.00
_cell.angle_beta   90.00
_cell.angle_gamma   90.00
#
_symmetry.space_group_name_H-M   'P 1'
#
loop_
_entity.id
_entity.type
_entity.pdbx_description
1 polymer ?
#
loop_
_entity_poly.entity_id
_entity_poly.type
_entity_poly.pdbx_seq_one_letter_code
_entity_poly.pdbx_strand_id
1 'polypeptide(L)'
;MEIDLERARRVLMQLGSALEEARRVIAPGPEGSVRVKTDDKIVELPVSWAVAGAVAFAVAALLSSMPIPSVRRRPREEEPLGIG
;
A
#
# COMPACT_ATOMS: atom_id res chain seq x y z
N MET A 1 14.74 20.00 9.90
CA MET A 1 13.89 19.11 9.07
C MET A 1 12.86 20.00 8.40
N GLU A 2 13.23 20.66 7.29
CA GLU A 2 12.29 21.45 6.49
C GLU A 2 11.39 20.46 5.76
N ILE A 3 10.09 20.47 6.10
CA ILE A 3 9.09 19.76 5.31
C ILE A 3 9.00 20.56 4.01
N ASP A 4 9.54 19.97 2.94
CA ASP A 4 9.50 20.54 1.60
C ASP A 4 8.02 20.66 1.17
N LEU A 5 7.50 21.89 1.26
CA LEU A 5 6.09 22.20 1.02
C LEU A 5 5.68 21.81 -0.41
N GLU A 6 6.62 21.95 -1.34
CA GLU A 6 6.48 21.56 -2.75
C GLU A 6 6.34 20.04 -2.90
N ARG A 7 7.14 19.26 -2.17
CA ARG A 7 7.00 17.80 -2.09
C ARG A 7 5.65 17.40 -1.51
N ALA A 8 5.23 18.01 -0.39
CA ALA A 8 3.95 17.72 0.24
C ALA A 8 2.78 18.03 -0.70
N ARG A 9 2.82 19.17 -1.39
CA ARG A 9 1.82 19.57 -2.40
C ARG A 9 1.73 18.57 -3.55
N ARG A 10 2.88 18.11 -4.07
CA ARG A 10 2.92 17.11 -5.15
C ARG A 10 2.29 15.78 -4.72
N VAL A 11 2.59 15.31 -3.51
CA VAL A 11 2.02 14.07 -2.97
C VAL A 11 0.50 14.20 -2.79
N LEU A 12 0.03 15.33 -2.27
CA LEU A 12 -1.40 15.59 -2.10
C LEU A 12 -2.16 15.62 -3.43
N MET A 13 -1.58 16.22 -4.48
CA MET A 13 -2.17 16.21 -5.82
C MET A 13 -2.27 14.79 -6.40
N GLN A 14 -1.22 13.97 -6.22
CA GLN A 14 -1.23 12.57 -6.67
C GLN A 14 -2.27 11.74 -5.91
N LEU A 15 -2.38 11.94 -4.60
CA LEU A 15 -3.39 11.29 -3.78
C LEU A 15 -4.81 11.67 -4.20
N GLY A 16 -5.06 12.96 -4.46
CA GLY A 16 -6.36 13.44 -4.93
C GLY A 16 -6.77 12.81 -6.27
N SER A 17 -5.83 12.71 -7.22
CA SER A 17 -6.08 12.04 -8.49
C SER A 17 -6.39 10.56 -8.32
N ALA A 18 -5.65 9.86 -7.46
CA ALA A 18 -5.89 8.45 -7.17
C ALA A 18 -7.25 8.21 -6.49
N LEU A 19 -7.66 9.11 -5.60
CA LEU A 19 -8.95 9.03 -4.91
C LEU A 19 -10.12 9.27 -5.86
N GLU A 20 -10.01 10.24 -6.78
CA GLU A 20 -11.02 10.46 -7.81
C GLU A 20 -11.18 9.25 -8.73
N GLU A 21 -10.07 8.62 -9.12
CA GLU A 21 -10.13 7.37 -9.89
C GLU A 21 -10.79 6.25 -9.07
N ALA A 22 -10.42 6.10 -7.79
CA ALA A 22 -11.03 5.11 -6.90
C ALA A 22 -12.54 5.32 -6.70
N ARG A 23 -13.02 6.57 -6.62
CA ARG A 23 -14.47 6.88 -6.51
C ARG A 23 -15.28 6.46 -7.73
N ARG A 24 -14.67 6.34 -8.90
CA ARG A 24 -15.35 5.80 -10.10
C ARG A 24 -15.61 4.30 -10.00
N VAL A 25 -14.81 3.63 -9.17
CA VAL A 25 -14.78 2.18 -9.03
C VAL A 25 -15.53 1.74 -7.77
N ILE A 26 -15.50 2.54 -6.70
CA ILE A 26 -16.10 2.23 -5.40
C ILE A 26 -17.36 3.07 -5.17
N ALA A 27 -18.48 2.41 -4.94
CA ALA A 27 -19.76 3.03 -4.63
C ALA A 27 -20.34 2.46 -3.32
N PRO A 28 -21.15 3.23 -2.57
CA PRO A 28 -21.90 2.67 -1.45
C PRO A 28 -22.87 1.58 -1.91
N GLY A 29 -22.86 0.45 -1.21
CA GLY A 29 -23.83 -0.62 -1.35
C GLY A 29 -24.99 -0.46 -0.36
N PRO A 30 -26.00 -1.36 -0.43
CA PRO A 30 -27.04 -1.43 0.59
C PRO A 30 -26.45 -1.78 1.97
N GLU A 31 -27.11 -1.34 3.03
CA GLU A 31 -26.86 -1.64 4.46
C GLU A 31 -25.48 -2.25 4.81
N GLY A 32 -24.48 -1.39 5.05
CA GLY A 32 -23.18 -1.83 5.57
C GLY A 32 -22.29 -2.54 4.54
N SER A 33 -22.59 -2.41 3.24
CA SER A 33 -21.75 -2.92 2.15
C SER A 33 -21.19 -1.80 1.25
N VAL A 34 -20.12 -2.14 0.53
CA VAL A 34 -19.51 -1.35 -0.54
C VAL A 34 -19.55 -2.15 -1.83
N ARG A 35 -19.85 -1.47 -2.93
CA ARG A 35 -19.80 -2.02 -4.28
C ARG A 35 -18.48 -1.62 -4.93
N VAL A 36 -17.78 -2.60 -5.47
CA VAL A 36 -16.52 -2.41 -6.21
C VAL A 36 -16.74 -2.87 -7.64
N LYS A 37 -16.64 -1.94 -8.58
CA LYS A 37 -16.64 -2.24 -10.01
C LYS A 37 -15.29 -2.85 -10.38
N THR A 38 -15.31 -3.95 -11.10
CA THR A 38 -14.13 -4.53 -11.74
C THR A 38 -14.36 -4.52 -13.26
N ASP A 39 -13.36 -4.87 -14.05
CA ASP A 39 -13.49 -4.89 -15.51
C ASP A 39 -14.63 -5.81 -16.00
N ASP A 40 -14.88 -6.90 -15.28
CA ASP A 40 -15.84 -7.94 -15.67
C ASP A 40 -17.19 -7.84 -14.94
N LYS A 41 -17.18 -7.35 -13.69
CA LYS A 41 -18.38 -7.38 -12.82
C LYS A 41 -18.36 -6.37 -11.68
N ILE A 42 -19.51 -6.19 -11.03
CA ILE A 42 -19.61 -5.46 -9.75
C ILE A 42 -19.62 -6.48 -8.61
N VAL A 43 -18.73 -6.29 -7.64
CA VAL A 43 -18.62 -7.13 -6.44
C VAL A 43 -19.14 -6.34 -5.23
N GLU A 44 -20.02 -6.95 -4.44
CA GLU A 44 -20.48 -6.38 -3.17
C GLU A 44 -19.66 -6.98 -2.02
N LEU A 45 -19.12 -6.11 -1.17
CA LEU A 45 -18.29 -6.51 -0.05
C LEU A 45 -18.81 -5.81 1.21
N PRO A 46 -18.84 -6.48 2.37
CA PRO A 46 -19.10 -5.80 3.64
C PRO A 46 -18.09 -4.65 3.86
N VAL A 47 -18.54 -3.53 4.42
CA VAL A 47 -17.69 -2.38 4.76
C VAL A 47 -16.50 -2.79 5.65
N SER A 48 -16.67 -3.83 6.49
CA SER A 48 -15.60 -4.39 7.31
C SER A 48 -14.36 -4.82 6.51
N TRP A 49 -14.52 -5.27 5.25
CA TRP A 49 -13.40 -5.59 4.38
C TRP A 49 -12.63 -4.35 3.93
N ALA A 50 -13.32 -3.25 3.64
CA ALA A 50 -12.67 -1.98 3.32
C ALA A 50 -11.89 -1.44 4.53
N VAL A 51 -12.48 -1.55 5.74
CA VAL A 51 -11.81 -1.18 6.99
C VAL A 51 -10.58 -2.05 7.24
N ALA A 52 -10.70 -3.37 7.08
CA ALA A 52 -9.56 -4.28 7.22
C ALA A 52 -8.43 -3.94 6.21
N GLY A 53 -8.78 -3.61 4.97
CA GLY A 53 -7.83 -3.14 3.96
C GLY A 53 -7.12 -1.85 4.36
N ALA A 54 -7.84 -0.86 4.87
CA ALA A 54 -7.25 0.39 5.37
C ALA A 54 -6.31 0.16 6.55
N VAL A 55 -6.68 -0.72 7.49
CA VAL A 55 -5.83 -1.10 8.62
C VAL A 55 -4.56 -1.81 8.14
N ALA A 56 -4.70 -2.79 7.25
CA ALA A 56 -3.55 -3.49 6.67
C ALA A 56 -2.60 -2.54 5.94
N PHE A 57 -3.15 -1.59 5.17
CA PHE A 57 -2.37 -0.56 4.49
C PHE A 57 -1.64 0.35 5.47
N ALA A 58 -2.32 0.82 6.52
CA ALA A 58 -1.71 1.65 7.56
C ALA A 58 -0.55 0.91 8.26
N VAL A 59 -0.75 -0.37 8.61
CA VAL A 59 0.30 -1.22 9.20
C VAL A 59 1.47 -1.37 8.22
N ALA A 60 1.21 -1.67 6.95
CA ALA A 60 2.25 -1.79 5.93
C ALA A 60 3.02 -0.47 5.73
N ALA A 61 2.34 0.68 5.74
CA ALA A 61 2.96 1.99 5.65
C ALA A 61 3.86 2.30 6.87
N LEU A 62 3.41 1.93 8.08
CA LEU A 62 4.22 2.06 9.29
C LEU A 62 5.45 1.15 9.25
N LEU A 63 5.28 -0.12 8.86
CA LEU A 63 6.41 -1.06 8.71
C LEU A 63 7.39 -0.62 7.62
N SER A 64 6.91 -0.03 6.53
CA SER A 64 7.74 0.49 5.43
C SER A 64 8.53 1.74 5.84
N SER A 65 8.01 2.53 6.78
CA SER A 65 8.73 3.71 7.30
C SER A 65 9.70 3.38 8.44
N MET A 66 9.68 2.16 8.98
CA MET A 66 10.71 1.68 9.89
C MET A 66 11.98 1.34 9.09
N PRO A 67 13.16 1.88 9.46
CA PRO A 67 14.41 1.40 8.91
C PRO A 67 14.54 -0.08 9.31
N ILE A 68 14.38 -0.98 8.34
CA ILE A 68 14.59 -2.41 8.55
C ILE A 68 16.01 -2.53 9.13
N PRO A 69 16.20 -2.98 10.38
CA PRO A 69 17.52 -3.28 10.87
C PRO A 69 17.99 -4.43 10.00
N SER A 70 18.86 -4.11 9.04
CA SER A 70 19.62 -4.99 8.18
C SER A 70 19.25 -6.45 8.41
N VAL A 71 18.36 -7.02 7.57
CA VAL A 71 18.36 -8.46 7.36
C VAL A 71 19.82 -8.77 7.07
N ARG A 72 20.47 -9.34 8.09
CA ARG A 72 21.88 -9.64 8.18
C ARG A 72 22.23 -10.23 6.83
N ARG A 73 22.93 -9.44 6.00
CA ARG A 73 23.46 -9.86 4.72
C ARG A 73 24.34 -11.04 5.08
N ARG A 74 23.79 -12.26 5.00
CA ARG A 74 24.50 -13.48 5.32
C ARG A 74 25.73 -13.40 4.41
N PRO A 75 26.95 -13.29 4.94
CA PRO A 75 28.13 -13.35 4.09
C PRO A 75 27.99 -14.68 3.36
N ARG A 76 27.84 -14.59 2.05
CA ARG A 76 27.87 -15.76 1.17
C ARG A 76 29.26 -16.33 1.40
N GLU A 77 29.34 -17.48 2.08
CA GLU A 77 30.58 -18.25 2.22
C GLU A 77 31.15 -18.40 0.80
N GLU A 78 32.21 -17.67 0.54
CA GLU A 78 33.11 -17.95 -0.57
C GLU A 78 33.75 -19.29 -0.21
N GLU A 79 33.19 -20.36 -0.76
CA GLU A 79 33.78 -21.70 -0.72
C GLU A 79 35.13 -21.61 -1.47
N PRO A 80 36.28 -21.78 -0.80
CA PRO A 80 37.55 -21.75 -1.51
C PRO A 80 37.64 -23.06 -2.29
N LEU A 81 37.41 -22.99 -3.61
CA LEU A 81 37.82 -24.07 -4.52
C LEU A 81 39.34 -24.17 -4.44
N GLY A 82 39.80 -25.04 -3.54
CA GLY A 82 41.17 -25.52 -3.52
C GLY A 82 41.47 -26.15 -4.87
N ILE A 83 42.35 -25.51 -5.64
CA ILE A 83 43.09 -26.15 -6.71
C ILE A 83 44.56 -25.98 -6.36
N GLY A 84 45.11 -27.04 -5.79
CA GLY A 84 46.52 -27.38 -5.66
C GLY A 84 46.64 -28.88 -5.88
#